data_AF-A0A2E9INQ9-F1
#
_entry.id   AF-A0A2E9INQ9-F1
#
_cell.length_a   1.000
_cell.length_b   1.000
_cell.length_c   1.000
_cell.angle_alpha   90.00
_cell.angle_beta   90.00
_cell.angle_gamma   90.00
#
_symmetry.space_group_name_H-M   'P 1'
#
loop_
_entity.id
_entity.type
_entity.pdbx_description
1 polymer ?
#
loop_
_entity_poly.entity_id
_entity_poly.type
_entity_poly.pdbx_seq_one_letter_code
_entity_poly.pdbx_strand_id
1 'polypeptide(L)'
;MDPNLQHALRKLRLSGLASSLDLRLREARGNNLDHLEFLELLLQDELNVRRQRMIERRTKAADFREKRTLDSFDFGFNSSIDRRQIHDLAAGGFLERAEDVLLIGPPGVGKSHIAQAIGHELIKAGKVVLYRSIFDILADLREDGLDQKHERTMKRYLKCDLLIIDDMGVKQLPPKSGEYLFEIVMRRYELRSTLMTSNRPLEEWGKLIGDVPAATAILDRFLHHANIIKIKGKSYRMKDAVLATRD
;
A
#
# COMPACT_ATOMS: atom_id res chain seq x y z
N MET A 1 -18.12 37.61 -7.10
CA MET A 1 -17.47 36.77 -8.14
C MET A 1 -18.37 36.76 -9.38
N ASP A 2 -17.82 36.89 -10.58
CA ASP A 2 -18.61 36.90 -11.84
C ASP A 2 -19.39 35.56 -12.00
N PRO A 3 -20.72 35.60 -12.17
CA PRO A 3 -21.55 34.40 -12.38
C PRO A 3 -21.10 33.53 -13.56
N ASN A 4 -20.60 34.14 -14.64
CA ASN A 4 -20.12 33.42 -15.82
C ASN A 4 -18.84 32.64 -15.50
N LEU A 5 -17.93 33.24 -14.73
CA LEU A 5 -16.71 32.60 -14.29
C LEU A 5 -17.01 31.41 -13.36
N GLN A 6 -17.91 31.58 -12.38
CA GLN A 6 -18.32 30.47 -11.51
C GLN A 6 -18.94 29.30 -12.29
N HIS A 7 -19.76 29.59 -13.30
CA HIS A 7 -20.34 28.57 -14.16
C HIS A 7 -19.25 27.81 -14.94
N ALA A 8 -18.29 28.52 -15.54
CA ALA A 8 -17.17 27.93 -16.26
C ALA A 8 -16.30 27.02 -15.36
N LEU A 9 -15.96 27.49 -14.15
CA LEU A 9 -15.16 26.72 -13.19
C LEU A 9 -15.85 25.41 -12.79
N ARG A 10 -17.17 25.42 -12.61
CA ARG A 10 -17.95 24.19 -12.34
C ARG A 10 -17.94 23.24 -13.53
N LYS A 11 -18.17 23.74 -14.75
CA LYS A 11 -18.19 22.93 -15.97
C LYS A 11 -16.84 22.26 -16.24
N LEU A 12 -15.73 22.94 -15.94
CA LEU A 12 -14.37 22.43 -16.06
C LEU A 12 -13.89 21.61 -14.85
N ARG A 13 -14.74 21.45 -13.81
CA ARG A 13 -14.41 20.75 -12.55
C ARG A 13 -13.17 21.33 -11.86
N LEU A 14 -13.05 22.66 -11.84
CA LEU A 14 -11.97 23.41 -11.20
C LEU A 14 -12.34 23.82 -9.77
N SER A 15 -12.57 22.82 -8.92
CA SER A 15 -13.12 23.04 -7.58
C SER A 15 -12.16 23.69 -6.59
N GLY A 16 -10.85 23.44 -6.73
CA GLY A 16 -9.82 24.09 -5.91
C GLY A 16 -9.78 25.58 -6.24
N LEU A 17 -9.66 25.90 -7.53
CA LEU A 17 -9.70 27.27 -8.02
C LEU A 17 -11.00 27.98 -7.60
N ALA A 18 -12.17 27.35 -7.78
CA ALA A 18 -13.45 27.93 -7.37
C ALA A 18 -13.52 28.26 -5.88
N SER A 19 -12.83 27.50 -5.02
CA SER A 19 -12.81 27.72 -3.57
C SER A 19 -11.76 28.76 -3.13
N SER A 20 -10.64 28.89 -3.85
CA SER A 20 -9.53 29.78 -3.47
C SER A 20 -9.50 31.11 -4.24
N LEU A 21 -10.29 31.26 -5.32
CA LEU A 21 -10.22 32.42 -6.22
C LEU A 21 -10.33 33.77 -5.50
N ASP A 22 -11.29 33.93 -4.58
CA ASP A 22 -11.47 35.21 -3.85
C ASP A 22 -10.30 35.52 -2.91
N LEU A 23 -9.60 34.49 -2.42
CA LEU A 23 -8.37 34.67 -1.64
C LEU A 23 -7.22 35.09 -2.57
N ARG A 24 -7.02 34.37 -3.68
CA ARG A 24 -5.95 34.64 -4.64
C ARG A 24 -6.11 36.00 -5.33
N LEU A 25 -7.33 36.45 -5.60
CA LEU A 25 -7.60 37.80 -6.13
C LEU A 25 -7.18 38.90 -5.16
N ARG A 26 -7.34 38.68 -3.85
CA ARG A 26 -6.88 39.65 -2.83
C ARG A 26 -5.36 39.63 -2.71
N GLU A 27 -4.76 38.44 -2.73
CA GLU A 27 -3.31 38.26 -2.70
C GLU A 27 -2.63 38.90 -3.91
N ALA A 28 -3.16 38.72 -5.12
CA ALA A 28 -2.64 39.34 -6.33
C ALA A 28 -2.65 40.88 -6.25
N ARG A 29 -3.72 41.47 -5.69
CA ARG A 29 -3.81 42.92 -5.48
C ARG A 29 -2.87 43.43 -4.39
N GLY A 30 -2.67 42.65 -3.32
CA GLY A 30 -1.82 43.03 -2.19
C GLY A 30 -0.33 42.91 -2.47
N ASN A 31 0.06 41.90 -3.27
CA ASN A 31 1.45 41.58 -3.55
C ASN A 31 1.92 42.02 -4.96
N ASN A 32 1.06 42.69 -5.75
CA ASN A 32 1.35 43.06 -7.15
C ASN A 32 1.86 41.88 -7.99
N LEU A 33 1.19 40.73 -7.88
CA LEU A 33 1.56 39.54 -8.66
C LEU A 33 1.38 39.80 -10.16
N ASP A 34 2.34 39.35 -10.97
CA ASP A 34 2.18 39.35 -12.42
C ASP A 34 1.09 38.35 -12.86
N HIS A 35 0.56 38.53 -14.07
CA HIS A 35 -0.48 37.66 -14.64
C HIS A 35 -0.05 36.19 -14.67
N LEU A 36 1.22 35.91 -14.97
CA LEU A 36 1.75 34.55 -14.99
C LEU A 36 1.82 33.95 -13.59
N GLU A 37 2.32 34.71 -12.60
CA GLU A 37 2.40 34.27 -11.20
C GLU A 37 1.00 33.99 -10.63
N PHE A 38 0.04 34.87 -10.91
CA PHE A 38 -1.34 34.68 -10.51
C PHE A 38 -1.95 33.42 -11.13
N LEU A 39 -1.76 33.21 -12.44
CA LEU A 39 -2.25 32.00 -13.11
C LEU A 39 -1.61 30.74 -12.53
N GLU A 40 -0.30 30.79 -12.25
CA GLU A 40 0.41 29.67 -11.65
C GLU A 40 -0.18 29.29 -10.29
N LEU A 41 -0.42 30.26 -9.40
CA LEU A 41 -1.03 30.01 -8.09
C LEU A 41 -2.43 29.37 -8.20
N LEU A 42 -3.26 29.86 -9.12
CA LEU A 42 -4.59 29.29 -9.35
C LEU A 42 -4.53 27.83 -9.82
N LEU A 43 -3.59 27.50 -10.71
CA LEU A 43 -3.38 26.14 -11.19
C LEU A 43 -2.79 25.25 -10.08
N GLN A 44 -1.86 25.75 -9.28
CA GLN A 44 -1.30 25.03 -8.14
C GLN A 44 -2.38 24.66 -7.12
N ASP A 45 -3.31 25.56 -6.80
CA ASP A 45 -4.43 25.27 -5.90
C ASP A 45 -5.31 24.11 -6.42
N GLU A 46 -5.65 24.15 -7.71
CA GLU A 46 -6.43 23.07 -8.33
C GLU A 46 -5.67 21.75 -8.35
N LEU A 47 -4.39 21.76 -8.70
CA LEU A 47 -3.53 20.57 -8.70
C LEU A 47 -3.42 19.97 -7.29
N ASN A 48 -3.29 20.80 -6.27
CA ASN A 48 -3.22 20.37 -4.87
C ASN A 48 -4.52 19.69 -4.43
N VAL A 49 -5.68 20.29 -4.73
CA VAL A 49 -6.99 19.69 -4.42
C VAL A 49 -7.19 18.37 -5.16
N ARG A 50 -6.79 18.27 -6.44
CA ARG A 50 -6.87 17.02 -7.21
C ARG A 50 -5.95 15.94 -6.65
N ARG A 51 -4.72 16.29 -6.31
CA ARG A 51 -3.74 15.38 -5.69
C ARG A 51 -4.28 14.86 -4.36
N GLN A 52 -4.80 15.73 -3.50
CA GLN A 52 -5.34 15.36 -2.20
C GLN A 52 -6.54 14.39 -2.33
N ARG A 53 -7.50 14.70 -3.20
CA ARG A 53 -8.65 13.80 -3.46
C ARG A 53 -8.23 12.46 -4.05
N MET A 54 -7.21 12.46 -4.91
CA MET A 54 -6.64 11.22 -5.45
C MET A 54 -6.07 10.35 -4.32
N ILE A 55 -5.27 10.94 -3.43
CA ILE A 55 -4.67 10.25 -2.28
C ILE A 55 -5.76 9.71 -1.35
N GLU A 56 -6.75 10.51 -0.98
CA GLU A 56 -7.86 10.10 -0.11
C GLU A 56 -8.64 8.92 -0.71
N ARG A 57 -9.03 9.04 -1.99
CA ARG A 57 -9.77 7.99 -2.69
C ARG A 57 -8.97 6.70 -2.78
N ARG A 58 -7.68 6.78 -3.11
CA ARG A 58 -6.81 5.60 -3.23
C ARG A 58 -6.49 5.00 -1.88
N THR A 59 -6.28 5.81 -0.85
CA THR A 59 -6.09 5.32 0.53
C THR A 59 -7.31 4.54 1.01
N LYS A 60 -8.53 5.05 0.75
CA LYS A 60 -9.77 4.33 1.04
C LYS A 60 -9.89 3.03 0.24
N ALA A 61 -9.53 3.05 -1.04
CA ALA A 61 -9.58 1.88 -1.91
C ALA A 61 -8.52 0.82 -1.59
N ALA A 62 -7.40 1.22 -0.98
CA ALA A 62 -6.32 0.33 -0.58
C ALA A 62 -6.68 -0.55 0.61
N ASP A 63 -7.72 -0.20 1.38
CA ASP A 63 -8.28 -1.05 2.44
C ASP A 63 -7.27 -1.41 3.54
N PHE A 64 -6.38 -0.48 3.88
CA PHE A 64 -5.41 -0.67 4.97
C PHE A 64 -6.12 -0.91 6.31
N ARG A 65 -5.55 -1.82 7.12
CA ARG A 65 -6.08 -2.09 8.47
C ARG A 65 -5.99 -0.86 9.36
N GLU A 66 -4.88 -0.12 9.28
CA GLU A 66 -4.59 1.04 10.11
C GLU A 66 -3.80 2.09 9.33
N LYS A 67 -3.89 3.36 9.74
CA LYS A 67 -3.08 4.45 9.17
C LYS A 67 -1.65 4.40 9.74
N ARG A 68 -0.79 3.56 9.16
CA ARG A 68 0.62 3.41 9.55
C ARG A 68 1.52 4.15 8.56
N THR A 69 2.38 5.04 9.05
CA THR A 69 3.29 5.84 8.21
C THR A 69 4.75 5.57 8.58
N LEU A 70 5.69 5.94 7.71
CA LEU A 70 7.11 5.83 8.04
C LEU A 70 7.49 6.77 9.18
N ASP A 71 6.89 7.95 9.26
CA ASP A 71 7.14 8.93 10.33
C ASP A 71 6.71 8.43 11.71
N SER A 72 5.71 7.55 11.77
CA SER A 72 5.25 6.93 13.01
C SER A 72 6.02 5.66 13.38
N PHE A 73 6.99 5.23 12.56
CA PHE A 73 7.78 4.04 12.81
C PHE A 73 9.03 4.37 13.64
N ASP A 74 9.14 3.76 14.83
CA ASP A 74 10.31 3.93 15.71
C ASP A 74 11.46 3.01 15.25
N PHE A 75 12.30 3.52 14.34
CA PHE A 75 13.52 2.83 13.91
C PHE A 75 14.54 2.67 15.05
N GLY A 76 14.45 3.46 16.12
CA GLY A 76 15.31 3.34 17.30
C GLY A 76 15.00 2.10 18.13
N PHE A 77 13.73 1.70 18.20
CA PHE A 77 13.32 0.47 18.88
C PHE A 77 13.85 -0.79 18.21
N ASN A 78 14.01 -0.78 16.88
CA ASN A 78 14.51 -1.91 16.12
C ASN A 78 15.57 -1.49 15.11
N SER A 79 16.81 -1.35 15.60
CA SER A 79 17.99 -0.99 14.81
C SER A 79 18.40 -2.06 13.78
N SER A 80 17.80 -3.25 13.80
CA SER A 80 18.08 -4.28 12.79
C SER A 80 17.45 -4.01 11.43
N ILE A 81 16.50 -3.06 11.38
CA ILE A 81 15.86 -2.63 10.13
C ILE A 81 16.72 -1.53 9.51
N ASP A 82 17.22 -1.78 8.30
CA ASP A 82 17.92 -0.75 7.54
C ASP A 82 16.92 0.32 7.06
N ARG A 83 17.02 1.49 7.68
CA ARG A 83 16.18 2.65 7.33
C ARG A 83 16.31 3.04 5.86
N ARG A 84 17.52 2.98 5.28
CA ARG A 84 17.74 3.36 3.86
C ARG A 84 16.97 2.41 2.95
N GLN A 85 17.10 1.11 3.18
CA GLN A 85 16.39 0.08 2.43
C GLN A 85 14.86 0.29 2.47
N ILE A 86 14.28 0.63 3.63
CA ILE A 86 12.83 0.90 3.73
C ILE A 86 12.42 2.15 2.95
N HIS A 87 13.23 3.22 3.00
CA HIS A 87 12.97 4.43 2.22
C HIS A 87 13.11 4.20 0.71
N ASP A 88 14.05 3.36 0.27
CA ASP A 88 14.21 3.00 -1.13
C ASP A 88 12.98 2.22 -1.65
N LEU A 89 12.44 1.31 -0.84
CA LEU A 89 11.17 0.64 -1.15
C LEU A 89 10.01 1.64 -1.20
N ALA A 90 9.94 2.59 -0.26
CA ALA A 90 8.90 3.62 -0.25
C ALA A 90 8.98 4.58 -1.44
N ALA A 91 10.16 4.77 -2.02
CA ALA A 91 10.35 5.52 -3.28
C ALA A 91 9.77 4.77 -4.50
N GLY A 92 9.58 3.45 -4.41
CA GLY A 92 8.81 2.67 -5.38
C GLY A 92 9.55 2.22 -6.62
N GLY A 93 10.87 2.34 -6.69
CA GLY A 93 11.65 1.89 -7.85
C GLY A 93 11.48 0.39 -8.17
N PHE A 94 11.21 -0.44 -7.16
CA PHE A 94 10.95 -1.87 -7.32
C PHE A 94 9.67 -2.17 -8.13
N LEU A 95 8.69 -1.25 -8.12
CA LEU A 95 7.46 -1.39 -8.91
C LEU A 95 7.72 -1.31 -10.41
N GLU A 96 8.70 -0.50 -10.82
CA GLU A 96 9.05 -0.31 -12.24
C GLU A 96 9.77 -1.52 -12.81
N ARG A 97 10.45 -2.28 -11.94
CA ARG A 97 11.15 -3.52 -12.28
C ARG A 97 10.29 -4.77 -12.08
N ALA A 98 9.03 -4.60 -11.66
CA ALA A 98 8.14 -5.70 -11.28
C ALA A 98 8.77 -6.66 -10.24
N GLU A 99 9.59 -6.12 -9.34
CA GLU A 99 10.21 -6.88 -8.25
C GLU A 99 9.22 -7.08 -7.11
N ASP A 100 9.36 -8.18 -6.39
CA ASP A 100 8.54 -8.49 -5.21
C ASP A 100 9.27 -8.06 -3.92
N VAL A 101 8.56 -8.03 -2.80
CA VAL A 101 9.13 -7.71 -1.49
C VAL A 101 8.63 -8.71 -0.45
N LEU A 102 9.54 -9.29 0.32
CA LEU A 102 9.20 -10.18 1.43
C LEU A 102 9.71 -9.62 2.74
N LEU A 103 8.80 -9.28 3.64
CA LEU A 103 9.13 -8.95 5.03
C LEU A 103 8.96 -10.20 5.90
N ILE A 104 10.04 -10.71 6.48
CA ILE A 104 10.02 -11.95 7.26
C ILE A 104 10.62 -11.75 8.64
N GLY A 105 9.99 -12.31 9.68
CA GLY A 105 10.45 -12.14 11.06
C GLY A 105 9.38 -12.48 12.09
N PRO A 106 9.71 -12.54 13.39
CA PRO A 106 8.75 -12.94 14.41
C PRO A 106 7.59 -11.93 14.57
N PRO A 107 6.49 -12.30 15.25
CA PRO A 107 5.37 -11.38 15.48
C PRO A 107 5.80 -10.12 16.25
N GLY A 108 5.18 -8.98 15.92
CA GLY A 108 5.37 -7.73 16.65
C GLY A 108 6.63 -6.92 16.32
N VAL A 109 7.45 -7.33 15.36
CA VAL A 109 8.69 -6.61 14.98
C VAL A 109 8.50 -5.47 13.97
N GLY A 110 7.26 -5.19 13.53
CA GLY A 110 6.96 -4.05 12.66
C GLY A 110 6.67 -4.36 11.18
N LYS A 111 6.64 -5.63 10.75
CA LYS A 111 6.39 -6.03 9.35
C LYS A 111 5.14 -5.39 8.74
N SER A 112 3.98 -5.59 9.35
CA SER A 112 2.69 -5.05 8.89
C SER A 112 2.65 -3.51 8.91
N HIS A 113 3.39 -2.87 9.82
CA HIS A 113 3.50 -1.41 9.85
C HIS A 113 4.27 -0.92 8.64
N ILE A 114 5.47 -1.49 8.40
CA ILE A 114 6.34 -1.15 7.28
C ILE A 114 5.62 -1.38 5.95
N ALA A 115 4.95 -2.52 5.79
CA ALA A 115 4.17 -2.85 4.59
C ALA A 115 3.12 -1.77 4.27
N GLN A 116 2.31 -1.39 5.26
CA GLN A 116 1.29 -0.35 5.10
C GLN A 116 1.91 1.03 4.87
N ALA A 117 3.00 1.35 5.58
CA ALA A 117 3.70 2.62 5.42
C ALA A 117 4.29 2.81 4.02
N ILE A 118 4.92 1.76 3.46
CA ILE A 118 5.35 1.75 2.06
C ILE A 118 4.14 1.96 1.14
N GLY A 119 3.03 1.24 1.38
CA GLY A 119 1.80 1.40 0.63
C GLY A 119 1.27 2.84 0.64
N HIS A 120 1.31 3.53 1.78
CA HIS A 120 0.91 4.92 1.90
C HIS A 120 1.80 5.87 1.09
N GLU A 121 3.13 5.70 1.15
CA GLU A 121 4.06 6.53 0.35
C GLU A 121 3.86 6.32 -1.16
N LEU A 122 3.63 5.08 -1.58
CA LEU A 122 3.35 4.78 -2.99
C LEU A 122 2.03 5.38 -3.48
N ILE A 123 1.00 5.44 -2.63
CA ILE A 123 -0.24 6.15 -2.96
C ILE A 123 0.01 7.65 -3.13
N LYS A 124 0.83 8.27 -2.26
CA LYS A 124 1.23 9.68 -2.41
C LYS A 124 1.99 9.90 -3.71
N ALA A 125 2.82 8.94 -4.13
CA ALA A 125 3.51 8.91 -5.41
C ALA A 125 2.59 8.58 -6.61
N GLY A 126 1.28 8.43 -6.39
CA GLY A 126 0.31 8.23 -7.46
C GLY A 126 0.15 6.79 -7.93
N LYS A 127 0.61 5.81 -7.17
CA LYS A 127 0.40 4.38 -7.44
C LYS A 127 -0.91 3.88 -6.83
N VAL A 128 -1.46 2.80 -7.39
CA VAL A 128 -2.64 2.09 -6.91
C VAL A 128 -2.17 0.91 -6.06
N VAL A 129 -2.46 0.97 -4.76
CA VAL A 129 -2.10 -0.07 -3.80
C VAL A 129 -3.36 -0.78 -3.31
N LEU A 130 -3.26 -2.08 -3.06
CA LEU A 130 -4.29 -2.85 -2.34
C LEU A 130 -3.62 -3.61 -1.21
N TYR A 131 -4.14 -3.47 0.01
CA TYR A 131 -3.73 -4.23 1.18
C TYR A 131 -4.82 -5.24 1.53
N ARG A 132 -4.41 -6.48 1.83
CA ARG A 132 -5.32 -7.47 2.40
C ARG A 132 -4.55 -8.53 3.18
N SER A 133 -5.16 -9.08 4.23
CA SER A 133 -4.55 -10.25 4.89
C SER A 133 -4.75 -11.49 4.02
N ILE A 134 -3.85 -12.47 4.12
CA ILE A 134 -3.98 -13.72 3.38
C ILE A 134 -5.32 -14.41 3.65
N PHE A 135 -5.82 -14.39 4.90
CA PHE A 135 -7.10 -15.02 5.25
C PHE A 135 -8.29 -14.33 4.60
N ASP A 136 -8.23 -13.01 4.46
CA ASP A 136 -9.30 -12.27 3.81
C ASP A 136 -9.29 -12.44 2.29
N ILE A 137 -8.11 -12.51 1.65
CA ILE A 137 -8.00 -12.85 0.23
C ILE A 137 -8.68 -14.20 -0.03
N LEU A 138 -8.41 -15.18 0.83
CA LEU A 138 -9.00 -16.50 0.75
C LEU A 138 -10.50 -16.50 1.04
N ALA A 139 -11.00 -15.63 1.91
CA ALA A 139 -12.43 -15.46 2.11
C ALA A 139 -13.10 -14.88 0.86
N ASP A 140 -12.57 -13.78 0.33
CA ASP A 140 -13.06 -13.11 -0.87
C ASP A 140 -13.14 -14.07 -2.07
N LEU A 141 -12.13 -14.93 -2.26
CA LEU A 141 -12.07 -15.85 -3.41
C LEU A 141 -12.90 -17.13 -3.23
N ARG A 142 -13.19 -17.54 -1.99
CA ARG A 142 -14.02 -18.75 -1.71
C ARG A 142 -15.51 -18.49 -1.82
N GLU A 143 -15.97 -17.27 -1.51
CA GLU A 143 -17.40 -16.90 -1.59
C GLU A 143 -17.95 -16.84 -3.03
N ASP A 144 -17.09 -17.05 -4.03
CA ASP A 144 -17.37 -16.74 -5.43
C ASP A 144 -17.57 -17.98 -6.32
N GLY A 145 -18.24 -19.03 -5.81
CA GLY A 145 -18.48 -20.32 -6.49
C GLY A 145 -19.19 -20.32 -7.87
N LEU A 146 -19.33 -19.17 -8.53
CA LEU A 146 -19.69 -18.99 -9.94
C LEU A 146 -18.50 -18.33 -10.68
N ASP A 147 -17.99 -18.96 -11.75
CA ASP A 147 -16.78 -18.55 -12.48
C ASP A 147 -16.70 -17.05 -12.81
N GLN A 148 -17.83 -16.41 -13.14
CA GLN A 148 -17.88 -14.98 -13.47
C GLN A 148 -17.62 -14.06 -12.28
N LYS A 149 -18.00 -14.45 -11.06
CA LYS A 149 -17.79 -13.66 -9.84
C LYS A 149 -16.33 -13.77 -9.39
N HIS A 150 -15.80 -15.00 -9.44
CA HIS A 150 -14.40 -15.29 -9.14
C HIS A 150 -13.44 -14.44 -9.99
N GLU A 151 -13.65 -14.42 -11.31
CA GLU A 151 -12.79 -13.65 -12.22
C GLU A 151 -12.86 -12.13 -11.96
N ARG A 152 -14.02 -11.61 -11.52
CA ARG A 152 -14.15 -10.19 -11.13
C ARG A 152 -13.36 -9.88 -9.86
N THR A 153 -13.43 -10.75 -8.86
CA THR A 153 -12.70 -10.60 -7.60
C THR A 153 -11.19 -10.76 -7.83
N MET A 154 -10.77 -11.75 -8.62
CA MET A 154 -9.38 -11.94 -9.01
C MET A 154 -8.81 -10.69 -9.70
N LYS A 155 -9.54 -10.08 -10.64
CA LYS A 155 -9.13 -8.83 -11.30
C LYS A 155 -8.85 -7.68 -10.33
N ARG A 156 -9.51 -7.63 -9.16
CA ARG A 156 -9.22 -6.62 -8.12
C ARG A 156 -7.78 -6.78 -7.60
N TYR A 157 -7.36 -8.01 -7.35
CA TYR A 157 -6.02 -8.35 -6.87
C TYR A 157 -4.93 -8.21 -7.94
N LEU A 158 -5.28 -8.41 -9.22
CA LEU A 158 -4.32 -8.33 -10.33
C LEU A 158 -4.06 -6.89 -10.83
N LYS A 159 -5.04 -5.98 -10.77
CA LYS A 159 -4.90 -4.65 -11.42
C LYS A 159 -4.03 -3.64 -10.68
N CYS A 160 -3.82 -3.82 -9.37
CA CYS A 160 -3.11 -2.84 -8.56
C CYS A 160 -1.60 -2.85 -8.88
N ASP A 161 -0.97 -1.67 -8.78
CA ASP A 161 0.47 -1.50 -8.98
C ASP A 161 1.25 -2.28 -7.89
N LEU A 162 0.76 -2.23 -6.65
CA LEU A 162 1.26 -3.03 -5.53
C LEU A 162 0.12 -3.78 -4.83
N LEU A 163 0.27 -5.10 -4.72
CA LEU A 163 -0.56 -5.92 -3.84
C LEU A 163 0.21 -6.22 -2.55
N ILE A 164 -0.33 -5.84 -1.40
CA ILE A 164 0.20 -6.20 -0.09
C ILE A 164 -0.61 -7.37 0.48
N ILE A 165 0.05 -8.51 0.70
CA ILE A 165 -0.51 -9.71 1.32
C ILE A 165 0.09 -9.85 2.72
N ASP A 166 -0.69 -9.52 3.74
CA ASP A 166 -0.22 -9.49 5.13
C ASP A 166 -0.59 -10.76 5.91
N ASP A 167 0.03 -10.94 7.08
CA ASP A 167 -0.28 -11.97 8.08
C ASP A 167 -0.04 -13.44 7.61
N MET A 168 0.87 -13.69 6.67
CA MET A 168 1.32 -15.06 6.40
C MET A 168 2.03 -15.63 7.64
N GLY A 169 1.87 -16.92 7.92
CA GLY A 169 2.54 -17.54 9.06
C GLY A 169 1.80 -17.54 10.40
N VAL A 170 0.62 -16.90 10.49
CA VAL A 170 -0.12 -16.78 11.77
C VAL A 170 -0.88 -18.07 12.13
N LYS A 171 -1.52 -18.71 11.14
CA LYS A 171 -2.24 -19.99 11.29
C LYS A 171 -2.04 -20.83 10.03
N GLN A 172 -2.38 -22.12 10.10
CA GLN A 172 -2.51 -22.94 8.91
C GLN A 172 -3.59 -22.36 7.99
N LEU A 173 -3.33 -22.40 6.68
CA LEU A 173 -4.31 -21.96 5.71
C LEU A 173 -5.39 -23.04 5.52
N PRO A 174 -6.63 -22.63 5.22
CA PRO A 174 -7.67 -23.56 4.80
C PRO A 174 -7.27 -24.41 3.58
N PRO A 175 -7.93 -25.56 3.33
CA PRO A 175 -7.71 -26.34 2.11
C PRO A 175 -7.91 -25.49 0.85
N LYS A 176 -7.21 -25.85 -0.25
CA LYS A 176 -7.21 -25.14 -1.55
C LYS A 176 -6.66 -23.70 -1.52
N SER A 177 -6.18 -23.22 -0.38
CA SER A 177 -5.61 -21.87 -0.30
C SER A 177 -4.36 -21.67 -1.15
N GLY A 178 -3.59 -22.74 -1.35
CA GLY A 178 -2.42 -22.75 -2.22
C GLY A 178 -2.78 -22.41 -3.68
N GLU A 179 -3.91 -22.91 -4.19
CA GLU A 179 -4.36 -22.68 -5.57
C GLU A 179 -4.61 -21.19 -5.82
N TYR A 180 -5.36 -20.54 -4.93
CA TYR A 180 -5.68 -19.11 -5.05
C TYR A 180 -4.45 -18.21 -4.92
N LEU A 181 -3.58 -18.49 -3.94
CA LEU A 181 -2.36 -17.72 -3.76
C LEU A 181 -1.40 -17.92 -4.95
N PHE A 182 -1.29 -19.15 -5.44
CA PHE A 182 -0.52 -19.48 -6.62
C PHE A 182 -1.02 -18.72 -7.84
N GLU A 183 -2.33 -18.68 -8.07
CA GLU A 183 -2.90 -17.97 -9.21
C GLU A 183 -2.61 -16.46 -9.16
N ILE A 184 -2.72 -15.84 -7.98
CA ILE A 184 -2.37 -14.42 -7.81
C ILE A 184 -0.88 -14.20 -8.13
N VAL A 185 0.00 -14.98 -7.52
CA VAL A 185 1.46 -14.83 -7.70
C VAL A 185 1.84 -15.08 -9.16
N MET A 186 1.32 -16.14 -9.77
CA MET A 186 1.60 -16.50 -11.16
C MET A 186 1.12 -15.43 -12.14
N ARG A 187 -0.08 -14.86 -11.95
CA ARG A 187 -0.62 -13.83 -12.85
C ARG A 187 -0.01 -12.43 -12.62
N ARG A 188 0.70 -12.21 -11.52
CA ARG A 188 1.40 -10.95 -11.22
C ARG A 188 2.89 -11.02 -11.52
N TYR A 189 3.48 -12.21 -11.52
CA TYR A 189 4.89 -12.47 -11.80
C TYR A 189 5.37 -11.73 -13.06
N GLU A 190 6.47 -10.98 -12.94
CA GLU A 190 7.07 -10.13 -13.99
C GLU A 190 6.17 -9.03 -14.59
N LEU A 191 4.95 -8.85 -14.07
CA LEU A 191 4.00 -7.85 -14.55
C LEU A 191 3.72 -6.76 -13.52
N ARG A 192 3.60 -7.14 -12.24
CA ARG A 192 3.22 -6.26 -11.14
C ARG A 192 3.80 -6.76 -9.82
N SER A 193 4.24 -5.85 -8.96
CA SER A 193 4.86 -6.19 -7.69
C SER A 193 3.88 -6.64 -6.60
N THR A 194 4.34 -7.55 -5.76
CA THR A 194 3.65 -8.07 -4.59
C THR A 194 4.56 -7.93 -3.37
N LEU A 195 4.02 -7.38 -2.28
CA LEU A 195 4.68 -7.34 -0.99
C LEU A 195 3.98 -8.33 -0.06
N MET A 196 4.72 -9.31 0.44
CA MET A 196 4.21 -10.25 1.44
C MET A 196 4.87 -10.03 2.80
N THR A 197 4.13 -10.25 3.88
CA THR A 197 4.73 -10.40 5.21
C THR A 197 4.57 -11.83 5.70
N SER A 198 5.58 -12.37 6.41
CA SER A 198 5.49 -13.69 7.03
C SER A 198 6.09 -13.75 8.43
N ASN A 199 5.37 -14.44 9.32
CA ASN A 199 5.84 -14.82 10.65
C ASN A 199 6.59 -16.16 10.68
N ARG A 200 6.70 -16.85 9.55
CA ARG A 200 7.31 -18.17 9.43
C ARG A 200 8.45 -18.16 8.41
N PRO A 201 9.53 -18.92 8.65
CA PRO A 201 10.60 -19.10 7.69
C PRO A 201 10.05 -19.75 6.41
N LEU A 202 10.73 -19.54 5.27
CA LEU A 202 10.24 -19.96 3.94
C LEU A 202 10.06 -21.48 3.84
N GLU A 203 10.91 -22.21 4.52
CA GLU A 203 10.94 -23.68 4.60
C GLU A 203 9.66 -24.24 5.23
N GLU A 204 8.95 -23.45 6.05
CA GLU A 204 7.69 -23.85 6.68
C GLU A 204 6.45 -23.58 5.80
N TRP A 205 6.59 -22.94 4.64
CA TRP A 205 5.43 -22.56 3.81
C TRP A 205 4.71 -23.77 3.22
N GLY A 206 5.42 -24.85 2.90
CA GLY A 206 4.80 -26.11 2.46
C GLY A 206 3.83 -26.67 3.50
N LYS A 207 4.23 -26.67 4.78
CA LYS A 207 3.39 -27.09 5.90
C LYS A 207 2.23 -26.13 6.15
N LEU A 208 2.45 -24.83 5.94
CA LEU A 208 1.44 -23.79 6.20
C LEU A 208 0.34 -23.76 5.14
N ILE A 209 0.72 -23.97 3.87
CA ILE A 209 -0.20 -24.06 2.73
C ILE A 209 -0.91 -25.41 2.71
N GLY A 210 -0.25 -26.47 3.21
CA GLY A 210 -0.76 -27.84 3.18
C GLY A 210 -0.53 -28.55 1.84
N ASP A 211 0.27 -27.95 0.95
CA ASP A 211 0.63 -28.44 -0.37
C ASP A 211 2.07 -28.00 -0.68
N VAL A 212 3.01 -28.93 -0.59
CA VAL A 212 4.45 -28.67 -0.79
C VAL A 212 4.76 -28.33 -2.26
N PRO A 213 4.25 -29.07 -3.27
CA PRO A 213 4.36 -28.65 -4.67
C PRO A 213 3.87 -27.22 -4.93
N ALA A 214 2.66 -26.87 -4.47
CA ALA A 214 2.12 -25.52 -4.67
C ALA A 214 2.96 -24.46 -3.97
N ALA A 215 3.38 -24.70 -2.73
CA ALA A 215 4.27 -23.79 -2.01
C ALA A 215 5.59 -23.57 -2.76
N THR A 216 6.19 -24.63 -3.30
CA THR A 216 7.43 -24.54 -4.07
C THR A 216 7.23 -23.70 -5.33
N ALA A 217 6.12 -23.93 -6.07
CA ALA A 217 5.81 -23.18 -7.28
C ALA A 217 5.51 -21.69 -7.03
N ILE A 218 4.91 -21.37 -5.87
CA ILE A 218 4.72 -19.99 -5.39
C ILE A 218 6.06 -19.34 -5.09
N LEU A 219 6.89 -19.99 -4.27
CA LEU A 219 8.18 -19.46 -3.84
C LEU A 219 9.13 -19.25 -5.02
N ASP A 220 9.16 -20.18 -5.96
CA ASP A 220 9.98 -20.08 -7.18
C ASP A 220 9.71 -18.77 -7.96
N ARG A 221 8.44 -18.47 -8.23
CA ARG A 221 8.04 -17.24 -8.94
C ARG A 221 8.20 -15.99 -8.08
N PHE A 222 7.70 -16.03 -6.85
CA PHE A 222 7.70 -14.88 -5.95
C PHE A 222 9.12 -14.46 -5.58
N LEU A 223 10.05 -15.41 -5.36
CA LEU A 223 11.39 -15.10 -4.89
C LEU A 223 12.41 -14.83 -6.00
N HIS A 224 12.07 -15.11 -7.26
CA HIS A 224 13.01 -14.91 -8.38
C HIS A 224 13.54 -13.47 -8.44
N HIS A 225 12.67 -12.49 -8.21
CA HIS A 225 13.00 -11.05 -8.19
C HIS A 225 12.56 -10.37 -6.89
N ALA A 226 12.72 -11.04 -5.74
CA ALA A 226 12.28 -10.50 -4.45
C ALA A 226 13.38 -9.78 -3.66
N ASN A 227 13.03 -8.62 -3.13
CA ASN A 227 13.74 -7.97 -2.05
C ASN A 227 13.34 -8.62 -0.71
N ILE A 228 14.19 -9.49 -0.15
CA ILE A 228 13.92 -10.19 1.11
C ILE A 228 14.50 -9.41 2.29
N ILE A 229 13.63 -8.92 3.17
CA ILE A 229 13.99 -8.18 4.38
C ILE A 229 13.70 -9.03 5.61
N LYS A 230 14.78 -9.51 6.23
CA LYS A 230 14.73 -10.29 7.48
C LYS A 230 14.75 -9.33 8.67
N ILE A 231 13.61 -9.19 9.34
CA ILE A 231 13.47 -8.34 10.52
C ILE A 231 13.61 -9.20 11.78
N LYS A 232 14.57 -8.84 12.63
CA LYS A 232 14.77 -9.44 13.96
C LYS A 232 14.38 -8.44 15.04
N GLY A 233 14.38 -8.85 16.29
CA GLY A 233 14.16 -7.95 17.43
C GLY A 233 12.99 -8.36 18.32
N LYS A 234 12.76 -7.56 19.37
CA LYS A 234 11.70 -7.78 20.35
C LYS A 234 10.35 -7.32 19.79
N SER A 235 9.27 -7.89 20.32
CA SER A 235 7.91 -7.44 19.97
C SER A 235 7.66 -6.04 20.50
N TYR A 236 7.35 -5.10 19.59
CA TYR A 236 6.95 -3.73 19.95
C TYR A 236 5.67 -3.74 20.80
N ARG A 237 4.74 -4.64 20.53
CA ARG A 237 3.46 -4.76 21.26
C ARG A 237 3.65 -5.13 22.74
N MET A 238 4.77 -5.76 23.09
CA MET A 238 5.07 -6.11 24.49
C MET A 238 5.75 -4.97 25.27
N LYS A 239 6.17 -3.89 24.60
CA LYS A 239 6.73 -2.70 25.25
C LYS A 239 5.71 -2.07 26.21
N ASP A 240 4.47 -1.92 25.76
CA ASP A 240 3.39 -1.29 26.53
C ASP A 240 2.88 -2.22 27.64
N ALA A 241 2.87 -3.53 27.42
CA ALA A 241 2.47 -4.53 28.42
C ALA A 241 3.43 -4.59 29.63
N VAL A 242 4.73 -4.38 29.40
CA VAL A 242 5.76 -4.35 30.46
C VAL A 242 5.72 -3.04 31.27
N LEU A 243 5.25 -1.94 30.67
CA LEU A 243 5.05 -0.68 31.39
C LEU A 243 3.83 -0.77 32.32
N ALA A 244 2.74 -1.42 31.88
CA ALA A 244 1.52 -1.60 32.68
C ALA A 244 1.64 -2.59 33.87
N THR A 245 2.74 -3.34 33.96
CA THR A 245 3.01 -4.29 35.08
C THR A 245 3.99 -3.73 36.13
N ARG A 246 4.45 -2.49 35.94
CA ARG A 246 5.40 -1.81 36.83
C ARG A 246 4.78 -0.70 37.69
N ASP A 247 3.47 -0.51 37.58
CA ASP A 247 2.62 0.29 38.47
C ASP A 247 1.75 -0.64 39.33
#